data_AF-A0AAJ5S513-F1
#
_entry.id   AF-A0AAJ5S513-F1
#
_cell.length_a   1.000
_cell.length_b   1.000
_cell.length_c   1.000
_cell.angle_alpha   90.00
_cell.angle_beta   90.00
_cell.angle_gamma   90.00
#
_symmetry.space_group_name_H-M   'P 1'
#
loop_
_entity.id
_entity.type
_entity.pdbx_description
1 polymer ?
#
loop_
_entity_poly.entity_id
_entity_poly.type
_entity_poly.pdbx_seq_one_letter_code
_entity_poly.pdbx_strand_id
1 'polypeptide(L)'
;MTPIFLPHAALDAIDELGQKAPTHGRLARLQKLRDEALAKGAHVLLLIWPTLDWGLLAIETPGDVTIRDAAQLVPNVLANPDALGQMYEKARQGRNLTWLKLERRPVAAH
;
A
#
# COMPACT_ATOMS: atom_id res chain seq x y z
N MET A 1 -12.74 -9.25 4.12
CA MET A 1 -13.05 -7.81 4.04
C MET A 1 -12.09 -7.17 3.07
N THR A 2 -12.59 -6.46 2.06
CA THR A 2 -11.75 -5.84 1.02
C THR A 2 -11.32 -4.45 1.46
N PRO A 3 -10.01 -4.15 1.55
CA PRO A 3 -9.53 -2.80 1.81
C PRO A 3 -9.76 -1.93 0.57
N ILE A 4 -9.93 -0.63 0.82
CA ILE A 4 -9.94 0.38 -0.22
C ILE A 4 -8.49 0.72 -0.52
N PHE A 5 -8.12 0.58 -1.79
CA PHE A 5 -6.82 0.99 -2.28
C PHE A 5 -6.92 2.41 -2.80
N LEU A 6 -6.05 3.27 -2.29
CA LEU A 6 -5.95 4.64 -2.72
C LEU A 6 -4.53 4.93 -3.21
N PRO A 7 -4.39 5.79 -4.24
CA PRO A 7 -3.10 6.27 -4.67
C PRO A 7 -2.42 7.06 -3.54
N HIS A 8 -1.09 7.12 -3.58
CA HIS A 8 -0.29 7.88 -2.61
C HIS A 8 -0.67 9.37 -2.51
N ALA A 9 -1.28 9.93 -3.56
CA ALA A 9 -1.82 11.29 -3.59
C ALA A 9 -3.07 11.47 -2.71
N ALA A 10 -3.84 10.39 -2.50
CA ALA A 10 -5.00 10.45 -1.60
C ALA A 10 -4.59 10.66 -0.14
N LEU A 11 -3.34 10.37 0.23
CA LEU A 11 -2.82 10.60 1.58
C LEU A 11 -2.86 12.08 1.98
N ASP A 12 -2.76 12.97 1.00
CA ASP A 12 -2.96 14.42 1.17
C ASP A 12 -4.44 14.74 1.40
N ALA A 13 -5.33 14.16 0.59
CA ALA A 13 -6.78 14.32 0.73
C ALA A 13 -7.37 13.67 2.00
N ILE A 14 -6.64 12.76 2.64
CA ILE A 14 -7.06 12.12 3.89
C ILE A 14 -6.93 13.04 5.09
N ASP A 15 -6.03 14.02 5.05
CA ASP A 15 -6.02 15.10 6.04
C ASP A 15 -7.39 15.79 6.11
N GLU A 16 -8.07 15.91 4.96
CA GLU A 16 -9.43 16.48 4.86
C GLU A 16 -10.56 15.56 5.36
N LEU A 17 -10.30 14.25 5.61
CA LEU A 17 -11.30 13.30 6.11
C LEU A 17 -11.58 13.45 7.63
N GLY A 18 -10.92 14.39 8.33
CA GLY A 18 -11.27 14.80 9.68
C GLY A 18 -11.23 13.67 10.72
N GLN A 19 -12.33 13.41 11.44
CA GLN A 19 -12.39 12.45 12.58
C GLN A 19 -12.06 10.99 12.22
N LYS A 20 -12.04 10.64 10.93
CA LYS A 20 -11.63 9.31 10.45
C LYS A 20 -10.15 9.26 10.05
N ALA A 21 -9.49 10.41 9.92
CA ALA A 21 -8.09 10.51 9.54
C ALA A 21 -7.19 9.98 10.68
N PRO A 22 -6.06 9.35 10.33
CA PRO A 22 -5.06 8.99 11.33
C PRO A 22 -4.57 10.25 12.04
N THR A 23 -4.25 10.14 13.33
CA THR A 23 -3.68 11.23 14.13
C THR A 23 -2.52 11.89 13.38
N HIS A 24 -2.35 13.22 13.46
CA HIS A 24 -1.29 13.96 12.75
C HIS A 24 0.10 13.30 12.82
N GLY A 25 0.49 12.76 13.98
CA GLY A 25 1.77 12.05 14.13
C GLY A 25 1.85 10.74 13.34
N ARG A 26 0.74 10.02 13.19
CA ARG A 26 0.65 8.81 12.35
C ARG A 26 0.61 9.21 10.88
N LEU A 27 -0.11 10.26 10.50
CA LEU A 27 -0.13 10.77 9.12
C LEU A 27 1.28 11.21 8.66
N ALA A 28 2.00 12.02 9.44
CA ALA A 28 3.36 12.44 9.12
C ALA A 28 4.32 11.24 8.97
N ARG A 29 4.15 10.22 9.81
CA ARG A 29 4.92 8.97 9.69
C ARG A 29 4.61 8.22 8.40
N LEU A 30 3.34 8.15 8.01
CA LEU A 30 2.92 7.54 6.74
C LEU A 30 3.46 8.33 5.54
N GLN A 31 3.38 9.66 5.57
CA GLN A 31 3.94 10.52 4.52
C GLN A 31 5.45 10.30 4.36
N LYS A 32 6.19 10.19 5.47
CA LYS A 32 7.63 9.91 5.45
C LYS A 32 7.95 8.54 4.86
N LEU A 33 7.21 7.50 5.26
CA LEU A 33 7.39 6.15 4.74
C LEU A 33 7.05 6.05 3.25
N ARG A 34 6.02 6.79 2.80
CA ARG A 34 5.69 6.96 1.39
C ARG A 34 6.86 7.59 0.63
N ASP A 35 7.39 8.70 1.14
CA ASP A 35 8.49 9.43 0.51
C ASP A 35 9.75 8.56 0.41
N GLU A 36 10.09 7.83 1.47
CA GLU A 36 11.21 6.88 1.48
C GLU A 36 11.03 5.76 0.44
N ALA A 37 9.82 5.22 0.30
CA ALA A 37 9.54 4.19 -0.70
C ALA A 37 9.58 4.74 -2.13
N LEU A 38 9.02 5.93 -2.38
CA LEU A 38 9.09 6.61 -3.67
C LEU A 38 10.53 6.96 -4.05
N ALA A 39 11.35 7.42 -3.09
CA ALA A 39 12.76 7.72 -3.28
C ALA A 39 13.57 6.48 -3.67
N LYS A 40 13.14 5.28 -3.24
CA LYS A 40 13.70 4.00 -3.70
C LYS A 40 13.17 3.52 -5.05
N GLY A 41 12.28 4.29 -5.69
CA GLY A 41 11.61 3.89 -6.93
C GLY A 41 10.50 2.87 -6.74
N ALA A 42 10.03 2.65 -5.51
CA ALA A 42 8.92 1.75 -5.23
C ALA A 42 7.57 2.47 -5.39
N HIS A 43 6.57 1.74 -5.84
CA HIS A 43 5.21 2.24 -5.99
C HIS A 43 4.47 2.18 -4.66
N VAL A 44 3.97 3.33 -4.21
CA VAL A 44 3.27 3.39 -2.93
C VAL A 44 1.76 3.41 -3.12
N LEU A 45 1.08 2.52 -2.41
CA LEU A 45 -0.36 2.49 -2.26
C LEU A 45 -0.73 2.64 -0.79
N LEU A 46 -1.85 3.32 -0.55
CA LEU A 46 -2.48 3.36 0.74
C LEU A 46 -3.66 2.38 0.77
N LEU A 47 -3.73 1.60 1.84
CA LEU A 47 -4.82 0.70 2.13
C LEU A 47 -5.60 1.24 3.34
N ILE A 48 -6.90 1.39 3.15
CA ILE A 48 -7.85 1.73 4.19
C ILE A 48 -8.77 0.54 4.38
N TRP A 49 -8.76 -0.05 5.58
CA TRP A 49 -9.72 -1.08 5.94
C TRP A 49 -11.01 -0.45 6.47
N PRO A 50 -12.16 -1.15 6.33
CA PRO A 50 -13.44 -0.69 6.88
C PRO A 50 -13.41 -0.51 8.41
N THR A 51 -12.45 -1.13 9.10
CA THR A 51 -12.18 -0.95 10.53
C THR A 51 -11.51 0.38 10.87
N LEU A 52 -11.26 1.25 9.86
CA LEU A 52 -10.45 2.46 9.98
C LEU A 52 -8.98 2.17 10.30
N ASP A 53 -8.51 0.96 9.97
CA ASP A 53 -7.09 0.65 9.96
C ASP A 53 -6.44 1.16 8.69
N TRP A 54 -5.20 1.65 8.85
CA TRP A 54 -4.43 2.30 7.80
C TRP A 54 -3.11 1.56 7.60
N GLY A 55 -2.80 1.21 6.35
CA GLY A 55 -1.55 0.58 5.99
C GLY A 55 -1.00 1.14 4.68
N LEU A 56 0.30 1.35 4.62
CA LEU A 56 1.03 1.63 3.40
C LEU A 56 1.59 0.34 2.83
N LEU A 57 1.48 0.25 1.51
CA LEU A 57 2.08 -0.78 0.71
C LEU A 57 3.09 -0.13 -0.21
N ALA A 58 4.37 -0.41 0.04
CA ALA A 58 5.44 -0.10 -0.89
C ALA A 58 5.61 -1.33 -1.78
N ILE A 59 5.47 -1.14 -3.09
CA ILE A 59 5.58 -2.21 -4.07
C ILE A 59 6.84 -1.99 -4.89
N GLU A 60 7.81 -2.87 -4.70
CA GLU A 60 8.99 -2.92 -5.54
C GLU A 60 8.66 -3.72 -6.78
N THR A 61 8.61 -3.03 -7.92
CA THR A 61 8.46 -3.67 -9.22
C THR A 61 9.83 -4.07 -9.76
N PRO A 62 9.94 -5.21 -10.46
CA PRO A 62 11.17 -5.53 -11.16
C PRO A 62 11.46 -4.45 -12.19
N GLY A 63 12.73 -4.08 -12.39
CA GLY A 63 13.13 -2.95 -13.25
C GLY A 63 12.69 -3.05 -14.71
N ASP A 64 12.26 -4.23 -15.16
CA ASP A 64 11.71 -4.49 -16.48
C ASP A 64 10.23 -4.07 -16.63
N VAL A 65 9.52 -3.87 -15.52
CA VAL A 65 8.10 -3.51 -15.51
C VAL A 65 7.97 -2.04 -15.11
N THR A 66 7.78 -1.19 -16.11
CA THR A 66 7.44 0.23 -15.89
C THR A 66 5.98 0.34 -15.47
N ILE A 67 5.72 0.31 -14.17
CA ILE A 67 4.41 0.67 -13.65
C ILE A 67 4.32 2.19 -13.66
N ARG A 68 3.44 2.76 -14.48
CA ARG A 68 3.19 4.22 -14.48
C ARG A 68 2.35 4.66 -13.29
N ASP A 69 1.48 3.77 -12.80
CA ASP A 69 0.57 4.07 -11.70
C ASP A 69 0.44 2.88 -10.76
N ALA A 70 0.59 3.12 -9.47
CA ALA A 70 0.48 2.10 -8.44
C ALA A 70 -0.91 1.43 -8.44
N ALA A 71 -1.96 2.10 -8.93
CA ALA A 71 -3.29 1.52 -9.10
C ALA A 71 -3.32 0.30 -10.02
N GLN A 72 -2.37 0.17 -10.97
CA GLN A 72 -2.26 -1.04 -11.80
C GLN A 72 -1.82 -2.28 -11.01
N LEU A 73 -1.27 -2.08 -9.81
CA LEU A 73 -0.83 -3.15 -8.93
C LEU A 73 -1.97 -3.61 -8.01
N VAL A 74 -3.03 -2.81 -7.83
CA VAL A 74 -4.23 -3.16 -7.05
C VAL A 74 -4.84 -4.50 -7.48
N PRO A 75 -5.12 -4.76 -8.77
CA PRO A 75 -5.67 -6.06 -9.17
C PRO A 75 -4.70 -7.22 -8.90
N ASN A 76 -3.39 -7.01 -8.99
CA ASN A 76 -2.39 -8.04 -8.67
C ASN A 76 -2.34 -8.34 -7.16
N VAL A 77 -2.47 -7.32 -6.32
CA VAL A 77 -2.54 -7.48 -4.86
C VAL A 77 -3.86 -8.14 -4.46
N LEU A 78 -4.97 -7.74 -5.07
CA LEU A 78 -6.28 -8.36 -4.86
C LEU A 78 -6.31 -9.82 -5.30
N ALA A 79 -5.58 -10.19 -6.35
CA ALA A 79 -5.40 -11.57 -6.77
C ALA A 79 -4.58 -12.42 -5.78
N ASN A 80 -3.92 -11.79 -4.79
CA ASN A 80 -3.16 -12.46 -3.74
C ASN A 80 -3.79 -12.20 -2.35
N PRO A 81 -4.89 -12.89 -2.00
CA PRO A 81 -5.58 -12.69 -0.73
C PRO A 81 -4.72 -13.01 0.51
N ASP A 82 -3.72 -13.88 0.37
CA ASP A 82 -2.79 -14.24 1.44
C ASP A 82 -1.89 -13.05 1.85
N ALA A 83 -1.33 -12.36 0.86
CA ALA A 83 -0.53 -11.15 1.07
C ALA A 83 -1.38 -10.04 1.74
N LEU A 84 -2.62 -9.90 1.30
CA LEU A 84 -3.59 -8.95 1.87
C LEU A 84 -3.91 -9.24 3.34
N GLY A 85 -4.08 -10.52 3.69
CA GLY A 85 -4.29 -10.98 5.07
C GLY A 85 -3.10 -10.65 5.96
N GLN A 86 -1.89 -10.98 5.53
CA GLN A 86 -0.68 -10.65 6.28
C GLN A 86 -0.46 -9.14 6.44
N MET A 87 -0.83 -8.35 5.43
CA MET A 87 -0.80 -6.89 5.52
C MET A 87 -1.79 -6.35 6.56
N TYR A 88 -3.00 -6.91 6.61
CA TYR A 88 -4.01 -6.52 7.60
C TYR A 88 -3.53 -6.82 9.02
N GLU A 89 -2.94 -7.99 9.25
CA GLU A 89 -2.38 -8.33 10.56
C GLU A 89 -1.23 -7.39 10.96
N LYS A 90 -0.34 -7.04 10.02
CA LYS A 90 0.74 -6.08 10.26
C LYS A 90 0.21 -4.67 10.57
N ALA A 91 -0.80 -4.20 9.83
CA ALA A 91 -1.45 -2.92 10.09
C ALA A 91 -2.05 -2.87 11.51
N ARG A 92 -2.74 -3.94 11.93
CA ARG A 92 -3.29 -4.06 13.30
C ARG A 92 -2.21 -4.06 14.39
N GLN A 93 -1.02 -4.57 14.10
CA GLN A 93 0.12 -4.54 15.03
C GLN A 93 0.85 -3.18 15.06
N GLY A 94 0.36 -2.17 14.32
CA GLY A 94 1.02 -0.87 14.20
C GLY A 94 2.22 -0.87 13.25
N ARG A 95 2.42 -1.96 12.49
CA ARG A 95 3.37 -2.03 11.38
C ARG A 95 2.68 -1.57 10.10
N ASN A 96 2.60 -0.27 9.96
CA ASN A 96 1.85 0.38 8.89
C ASN A 96 2.60 0.43 7.55
N LEU A 97 3.77 -0.18 7.41
CA LEU A 97 4.48 -0.29 6.12
C LEU A 97 4.72 -1.77 5.81
N THR A 98 4.18 -2.21 4.69
CA THR A 98 4.51 -3.52 4.12
C THR A 98 5.20 -3.31 2.79
N TRP A 99 6.37 -3.92 2.65
CA TRP A 99 7.06 -4.05 1.39
C TRP A 99 6.54 -5.29 0.70
N LEU A 100 5.96 -5.11 -0.48
CA LEU A 100 5.56 -6.20 -1.36
C LEU A 100 6.50 -6.18 -2.55
N LYS A 101 7.34 -7.20 -2.63
CA LYS A 101 8.13 -7.43 -3.81
C LYS A 101 7.25 -8.19 -4.80
N LEU A 102 6.92 -7.58 -5.93
CA LEU A 102 6.26 -8.30 -7.02
C LEU A 102 7.32 -9.16 -7.70
N GLU A 103 7.55 -10.34 -7.15
CA GLU A 103 8.35 -11.34 -7.83
C GLU A 103 7.49 -11.89 -8.97
N ARG A 104 8.02 -11.82 -10.20
CA ARG A 104 7.41 -12.44 -11.38
C ARG A 104 7.10 -13.88 -10.97
N ARG A 105 5.83 -14.21 -10.74
CA ARG A 105 5.43 -15.61 -10.80
C ARG A 105 5.78 -16.01 -12.23
N PRO A 106 6.71 -16.94 -12.47
CA PRO A 106 6.88 -17.45 -13.82
C PRO A 106 5.49 -17.93 -14.20
N VAL A 107 4.99 -17.47 -15.35
CA VAL A 107 3.86 -18.13 -15.99
C VAL A 107 4.37 -19.55 -16.23
N ALA A 108 4.05 -20.46 -15.32
CA ALA A 108 4.19 -21.87 -15.56
C ALA A 108 3.15 -22.14 -16.63
N ALA A 109 3.63 -22.12 -17.88
CA ALA A 109 2.92 -22.73 -18.98
C ALA A 109 2.70 -24.19 -18.60
N HIS A 110 1.45 -24.56 -18.37
CA HIS A 110 0.97 -25.92 -18.48
C HIS A 110 -0.47 -25.92 -18.95
#